data_AF-A0A924YQI7-F1
#
_entry.id   AF-A0A924YQI7-F1
#
_cell.length_a   1.000
_cell.length_b   1.000
_cell.length_c   1.000
_cell.angle_alpha   90.00
_cell.angle_beta   90.00
_cell.angle_gamma   90.00
#
_symmetry.space_group_name_H-M   'P 1'
#
loop_
_entity.id
_entity.type
_entity.pdbx_description
1 polymer ?
#
loop_
_entity_poly.entity_id
_entity_poly.type
_entity_poly.pdbx_seq_one_letter_code
_entity_poly.pdbx_strand_id
1 'polypeptide(L)'
;MPKNSDIRIKEAVCSFEPITFRCPVKFGGRIVSKSYLINVEVVVETKSGKQATGLGSMPVGNVWAWPSEKVSPDEAEKAMMVFGERACDLATLFPEHSDPIDIVYHISGEYAHLGKIIPQEMKLAESMPELAELVAASPLDAAIHDGFGRVNHVNSYNALSKQFIHEDLSSYLDEQFKGEYLDQYTLREPKPRMPLYHLVGALDPLTAADITKRINDKLPETLPEWINFNGLTHLKIKLNGDDLDWDVNRVLAVEQVAAEAQAKRGCTEWVYST
;
A
#
# COMPACT_ATOMS: atom_id res chain seq x y z
N MET A 1 -13.03 6.74 -27.44
CA MET A 1 -14.12 5.93 -28.08
C MET A 1 -14.37 4.72 -27.21
N PRO A 2 -15.64 4.37 -26.94
CA PRO A 2 -15.97 3.27 -26.03
C PRO A 2 -15.41 1.94 -26.53
N LYS A 3 -14.79 1.14 -25.65
CA LYS A 3 -14.24 -0.17 -25.99
C LYS A 3 -15.16 -1.29 -25.51
N ASN A 4 -14.97 -2.48 -26.07
CA ASN A 4 -15.73 -3.68 -25.67
C ASN A 4 -15.31 -4.18 -24.28
N SER A 5 -14.12 -3.82 -23.83
CA SER A 5 -13.57 -4.18 -22.53
C SER A 5 -14.10 -3.32 -21.38
N ASP A 6 -14.72 -2.17 -21.68
CA ASP A 6 -15.20 -1.22 -20.69
C ASP A 6 -16.15 -1.90 -19.70
N ILE A 7 -16.01 -1.50 -18.45
CA ILE A 7 -16.79 -2.00 -17.34
C ILE A 7 -17.64 -0.90 -16.74
N ARG A 8 -18.77 -1.28 -16.15
CA ARG A 8 -19.53 -0.49 -15.20
C ARG A 8 -19.44 -1.12 -13.82
N ILE A 9 -19.38 -0.30 -12.78
CA ILE A 9 -19.47 -0.74 -11.39
C ILE A 9 -20.94 -1.04 -11.04
N LYS A 10 -21.19 -2.25 -10.53
CA LYS A 10 -22.51 -2.70 -10.08
C LYS A 10 -22.69 -2.51 -8.59
N GLU A 11 -21.60 -2.77 -7.86
CA GLU A 11 -21.55 -2.74 -6.41
C GLU A 11 -20.09 -2.57 -6.00
N ALA A 12 -19.84 -1.77 -4.98
CA ALA A 12 -18.56 -1.68 -4.29
C ALA A 12 -18.82 -1.77 -2.78
N VAL A 13 -18.23 -2.76 -2.12
CA VAL A 13 -18.40 -3.02 -0.69
C VAL A 13 -17.08 -2.83 0.02
N CYS A 14 -17.07 -2.00 1.07
CA CYS A 14 -15.94 -1.82 1.96
C CYS A 14 -16.18 -2.61 3.25
N SER A 15 -15.15 -3.28 3.75
CA SER A 15 -15.14 -3.96 5.04
C SER A 15 -13.80 -3.76 5.76
N PHE A 16 -13.81 -3.95 7.08
CA PHE A 16 -12.63 -3.72 7.90
C PHE A 16 -12.23 -4.96 8.68
N GLU A 17 -10.94 -5.28 8.65
CA GLU A 17 -10.38 -6.41 9.39
C GLU A 17 -9.38 -5.90 10.44
N PRO A 18 -9.64 -6.11 11.74
CA PRO A 18 -8.68 -5.75 12.78
C PRO A 18 -7.44 -6.64 12.70
N ILE A 19 -6.27 -6.03 12.63
CA ILE A 19 -4.99 -6.74 12.62
C ILE A 19 -4.15 -6.37 13.85
N THR A 20 -3.53 -7.38 14.45
CA THR A 20 -2.55 -7.20 15.53
C THR A 20 -1.17 -7.54 15.00
N PHE A 21 -0.21 -6.63 15.16
CA PHE A 21 1.17 -6.90 14.78
C PHE A 21 1.79 -7.90 15.77
N ARG A 22 2.61 -8.82 15.26
CA ARG A 22 3.34 -9.80 16.10
C ARG A 22 4.20 -9.10 17.16
N CYS A 23 4.89 -8.05 16.77
CA CYS A 23 5.63 -7.14 17.64
C CYS A 23 5.38 -5.69 17.23
N PRO A 24 5.43 -4.72 18.15
CA PRO A 24 5.23 -3.32 17.80
C PRO A 24 6.30 -2.84 16.82
N VAL A 25 5.88 -2.08 15.80
CA VAL A 25 6.78 -1.49 14.79
C VAL A 25 6.82 0.02 14.99
N LYS A 26 8.01 0.62 14.89
CA LYS A 26 8.17 2.08 14.88
C LYS A 26 8.13 2.61 13.45
N PHE A 27 7.15 3.45 13.15
CA PHE A 27 6.96 4.07 11.84
C PHE A 27 6.70 5.57 12.02
N GLY A 28 7.46 6.43 11.32
CA GLY A 28 7.29 7.89 11.42
C GLY A 28 7.37 8.44 12.85
N GLY A 29 8.27 7.91 13.68
CA GLY A 29 8.43 8.31 15.08
C GLY A 29 7.41 7.71 16.06
N ARG A 30 6.34 7.06 15.56
CA ARG A 30 5.25 6.49 16.37
C ARG A 30 5.34 4.97 16.40
N ILE A 31 4.82 4.36 17.47
CA ILE A 31 4.78 2.89 17.64
C ILE A 31 3.39 2.39 17.27
N VAL A 32 3.34 1.37 16.42
CA VAL A 32 2.11 0.72 15.96
C VAL A 32 2.12 -0.74 16.40
N SER A 33 1.08 -1.17 17.10
CA SER A 33 0.90 -2.56 17.56
C SER A 33 -0.38 -3.21 17.03
N LYS A 34 -1.29 -2.41 16.49
CA LYS A 34 -2.55 -2.83 15.86
C LYS A 34 -2.91 -1.84 14.75
N SER A 35 -3.73 -2.28 13.81
CA SER A 35 -4.37 -1.42 12.80
C SER A 35 -5.61 -2.14 12.27
N TYR A 36 -6.24 -1.58 11.24
CA TYR A 36 -7.23 -2.27 10.42
C TYR A 36 -6.72 -2.41 8.99
N LEU A 37 -7.14 -3.47 8.31
CA LEU A 37 -7.16 -3.51 6.85
C LEU A 37 -8.48 -2.94 6.37
N ILE A 38 -8.41 -2.11 5.32
CA ILE A 38 -9.55 -1.71 4.50
C ILE A 38 -9.59 -2.71 3.34
N ASN A 39 -10.64 -3.53 3.29
CA ASN A 39 -10.86 -4.54 2.25
C ASN A 39 -12.03 -4.10 1.37
N VAL A 40 -11.82 -4.04 0.07
CA VAL A 40 -12.84 -3.63 -0.90
C VAL A 40 -13.09 -4.73 -1.92
N GLU A 41 -14.37 -5.03 -2.15
CA GLU A 41 -14.84 -5.90 -3.22
C GLU A 41 -15.66 -5.08 -4.21
N VAL A 42 -15.36 -5.19 -5.51
CA VAL A 42 -16.09 -4.46 -6.56
C VAL A 42 -16.63 -5.45 -7.59
N VAL A 43 -17.95 -5.47 -7.75
CA VAL A 43 -18.61 -6.21 -8.83
C VAL A 43 -18.65 -5.32 -10.07
N VAL A 44 -18.04 -5.79 -11.15
CA VAL A 44 -17.98 -5.07 -12.43
C VAL A 44 -18.76 -5.82 -13.51
N GLU A 45 -19.34 -5.10 -14.45
CA GLU A 45 -20.08 -5.67 -15.59
C GLU A 45 -19.61 -5.05 -16.91
N THR A 46 -19.32 -5.87 -17.91
CA THR A 46 -19.04 -5.39 -19.28
C THR A 46 -20.34 -5.06 -20.02
N LYS A 47 -20.25 -4.32 -21.13
CA LYS A 47 -21.40 -4.09 -22.04
C LYS A 47 -22.06 -5.37 -22.56
N SER A 48 -21.33 -6.48 -22.57
CA SER A 48 -21.84 -7.79 -23.00
C SER A 48 -22.56 -8.56 -21.88
N GLY A 49 -22.67 -7.99 -20.68
CA GLY A 49 -23.30 -8.58 -19.50
C GLY A 49 -22.42 -9.55 -18.71
N LYS A 50 -21.15 -9.75 -19.11
CA LYS A 50 -20.19 -10.53 -18.29
C LYS A 50 -19.86 -9.79 -17.01
N GLN A 51 -19.79 -10.52 -15.91
CA GLN A 51 -19.45 -9.98 -14.59
C GLN A 51 -18.23 -10.65 -13.99
N ALA A 52 -17.51 -9.92 -13.14
CA ALA A 52 -16.49 -10.46 -12.24
C ALA A 52 -16.43 -9.60 -10.97
N THR A 53 -15.86 -10.18 -9.91
CA THR A 53 -15.56 -9.45 -8.67
C THR A 53 -14.06 -9.22 -8.58
N GLY A 54 -13.67 -7.95 -8.42
CA GLY A 54 -12.31 -7.53 -8.12
C GLY A 54 -12.11 -7.28 -6.63
N LEU A 55 -10.89 -7.46 -6.15
CA LEU A 55 -10.51 -7.36 -4.74
C LEU A 55 -9.37 -6.37 -4.55
N GLY A 56 -9.43 -5.58 -3.47
CA GLY A 56 -8.36 -4.70 -3.04
C GLY A 56 -8.25 -4.66 -1.52
N SER A 57 -7.04 -4.47 -1.01
CA SER A 57 -6.77 -4.44 0.43
C SER A 57 -5.57 -3.56 0.75
N MET A 58 -5.67 -2.75 1.79
CA MET A 58 -4.58 -1.92 2.31
C MET A 58 -4.74 -1.69 3.82
N PRO A 59 -3.67 -1.70 4.63
CA PRO A 59 -3.73 -1.18 6.00
C PRO A 59 -4.13 0.30 6.00
N VAL A 60 -4.90 0.76 7.00
CA VAL A 60 -5.35 2.16 7.08
C VAL A 60 -4.17 3.15 7.03
N GLY A 61 -3.05 2.85 7.70
CA GLY A 61 -1.81 3.63 7.55
C GLY A 61 -1.86 5.07 8.10
N ASN A 62 -2.88 5.41 8.89
CA ASN A 62 -3.15 6.71 9.52
C ASN A 62 -1.92 7.34 10.20
N VAL A 63 -1.10 6.53 10.88
CA VAL A 63 0.08 7.01 11.62
C VAL A 63 1.11 7.68 10.71
N TRP A 64 1.19 7.24 9.45
CA TRP A 64 2.07 7.81 8.43
C TRP A 64 1.38 8.80 7.52
N ALA A 65 0.18 8.44 7.04
CA ALA A 65 -0.54 9.23 6.06
C ALA A 65 -1.15 10.52 6.66
N TRP A 66 -1.41 10.52 7.98
CA TRP A 66 -1.93 11.66 8.72
C TRP A 66 -1.20 11.85 10.07
N PRO A 67 0.08 12.31 10.04
CA PRO A 67 0.91 12.44 11.23
C PRO A 67 0.61 13.71 12.04
N SER A 68 -0.67 13.95 12.36
CA SER A 68 -1.14 15.18 13.02
C SER A 68 -0.73 15.28 14.49
N GLU A 69 -0.47 16.50 14.94
CA GLU A 69 -0.36 16.85 16.38
C GLU A 69 -1.72 17.25 16.99
N LYS A 70 -2.73 17.52 16.15
CA LYS A 70 -4.04 18.04 16.56
C LYS A 70 -5.15 16.99 16.50
N VAL A 71 -4.98 15.98 15.65
CA VAL A 71 -5.88 14.84 15.49
C VAL A 71 -5.16 13.60 16.03
N SER A 72 -5.80 12.88 16.95
CA SER A 72 -5.20 11.68 17.52
C SER A 72 -5.11 10.56 16.47
N PRO A 73 -4.17 9.60 16.61
CA PRO A 73 -4.10 8.45 15.72
C PRO A 73 -5.43 7.71 15.55
N ASP A 74 -6.17 7.50 16.65
CA ASP A 74 -7.44 6.77 16.63
C ASP A 74 -8.55 7.55 15.90
N GLU A 75 -8.55 8.89 15.98
CA GLU A 75 -9.48 9.73 15.22
C GLU A 75 -9.15 9.70 13.73
N ALA A 76 -7.86 9.80 13.38
CA ALA A 76 -7.41 9.71 12.00
C ALA A 76 -7.71 8.33 11.39
N GLU A 77 -7.51 7.24 12.14
CA GLU A 77 -7.84 5.87 11.70
C GLU A 77 -9.32 5.75 11.34
N LYS A 78 -10.20 6.21 12.22
CA LYS A 78 -11.66 6.19 11.99
C LYS A 78 -12.06 7.05 10.80
N ALA A 79 -11.49 8.25 10.66
CA ALA A 79 -11.81 9.14 9.56
C ALA A 79 -11.40 8.54 8.20
N MET A 80 -10.23 7.91 8.13
CA MET A 80 -9.76 7.22 6.92
C MET A 80 -10.60 5.98 6.59
N MET A 81 -11.06 5.24 7.60
CA MET A 81 -12.00 4.13 7.39
C MET A 81 -13.32 4.64 6.78
N VAL A 82 -13.92 5.68 7.37
CA VAL A 82 -15.14 6.30 6.81
C VAL A 82 -14.90 6.83 5.39
N PHE A 83 -13.72 7.39 5.12
CA PHE A 83 -13.35 7.82 3.76
C PHE A 83 -13.36 6.64 2.77
N GLY A 84 -12.78 5.49 3.14
CA GLY A 84 -12.80 4.27 2.31
C GLY A 84 -14.22 3.79 1.98
N GLU A 85 -15.14 3.83 2.94
CA GLU A 85 -16.57 3.55 2.71
C GLU A 85 -17.19 4.56 1.73
N ARG A 86 -16.99 5.86 1.95
CA ARG A 86 -17.54 6.91 1.07
C ARG A 86 -16.97 6.86 -0.34
N ALA A 87 -15.71 6.47 -0.51
CA ALA A 87 -15.14 6.24 -1.83
C ALA A 87 -15.87 5.11 -2.57
N CYS A 88 -16.24 4.03 -1.87
CA CYS A 88 -17.03 2.93 -2.45
C CYS A 88 -18.47 3.36 -2.80
N ASP A 89 -19.09 4.22 -1.97
CA ASP A 89 -20.39 4.82 -2.29
C ASP A 89 -20.33 5.61 -3.61
N LEU A 90 -19.30 6.45 -3.78
CA LEU A 90 -19.08 7.20 -5.02
C LEU A 90 -18.90 6.27 -6.22
N ALA A 91 -18.12 5.21 -6.07
CA ALA A 91 -17.90 4.23 -7.12
C ALA A 91 -19.18 3.53 -7.58
N THR A 92 -20.07 3.20 -6.63
CA THR A 92 -21.38 2.58 -6.92
C THR A 92 -22.31 3.54 -7.69
N LEU A 93 -22.15 4.85 -7.48
CA LEU A 93 -22.91 5.88 -8.19
C LEU A 93 -22.37 6.20 -9.58
N PHE A 94 -21.16 5.76 -9.93
CA PHE A 94 -20.57 5.99 -11.24
C PHE A 94 -21.36 5.23 -12.34
N PRO A 95 -22.05 5.94 -13.26
CA PRO A 95 -23.08 5.31 -14.10
C PRO A 95 -22.52 4.74 -15.41
N GLU A 96 -21.32 5.16 -15.81
CA GLU A 96 -20.80 4.93 -17.15
C GLU A 96 -20.02 3.62 -17.26
N HIS A 97 -19.89 3.15 -18.50
CA HIS A 97 -18.89 2.11 -18.80
C HIS A 97 -17.61 2.81 -19.23
N SER A 98 -16.52 2.57 -18.51
CA SER A 98 -15.21 3.07 -18.92
C SER A 98 -14.09 2.09 -18.55
N ASP A 99 -12.87 2.49 -18.84
CA ASP A 99 -11.66 1.79 -18.41
C ASP A 99 -11.33 2.15 -16.94
N PRO A 100 -10.55 1.32 -16.23
CA PRO A 100 -10.38 1.47 -14.79
C PRO A 100 -9.66 2.77 -14.39
N ILE A 101 -8.77 3.30 -15.24
CA ILE A 101 -8.05 4.55 -14.93
C ILE A 101 -9.01 5.72 -14.98
N ASP A 102 -9.82 5.78 -16.04
CA ASP A 102 -10.80 6.84 -16.23
C ASP A 102 -11.87 6.85 -15.11
N ILE A 103 -12.35 5.67 -14.71
CA ILE A 103 -13.27 5.52 -13.57
C ILE A 103 -12.65 6.09 -12.29
N VAL A 104 -11.44 5.66 -11.94
CA VAL A 104 -10.77 6.11 -10.71
C VAL A 104 -10.46 7.60 -10.78
N TYR A 105 -9.99 8.10 -11.92
CA TYR A 105 -9.70 9.53 -12.12
C TYR A 105 -10.95 10.39 -11.86
N HIS A 106 -12.09 10.02 -12.44
CA HIS A 106 -13.35 10.72 -12.21
C HIS A 106 -13.83 10.66 -10.76
N ILE A 107 -13.79 9.49 -10.13
CA ILE A 107 -14.18 9.34 -8.71
C ILE A 107 -13.25 10.17 -7.81
N SER A 108 -11.96 10.22 -8.11
CA SER A 108 -10.95 10.93 -7.32
C SER A 108 -11.18 12.45 -7.27
N GLY A 109 -11.91 13.01 -8.24
CA GLY A 109 -12.29 14.43 -8.24
C GLY A 109 -13.09 14.85 -7.01
N GLU A 110 -13.76 13.92 -6.34
CA GLU A 110 -14.54 14.17 -5.12
C GLU A 110 -13.72 14.00 -3.83
N TYR A 111 -12.49 13.48 -3.89
CA TYR A 111 -11.71 13.15 -2.69
C TYR A 111 -11.41 14.36 -1.83
N ALA A 112 -10.98 15.47 -2.44
CA ALA A 112 -10.71 16.71 -1.71
C ALA A 112 -11.97 17.30 -1.04
N HIS A 113 -13.16 16.99 -1.55
CA HIS A 113 -14.42 17.36 -0.88
C HIS A 113 -14.68 16.44 0.32
N LEU A 114 -14.59 15.12 0.15
CA LEU A 114 -14.72 14.15 1.22
C LEU A 114 -13.71 14.37 2.35
N GLY A 115 -12.45 14.67 2.01
CA GLY A 115 -11.38 14.96 2.97
C GLY A 115 -11.61 16.24 3.78
N LYS A 116 -12.54 17.10 3.36
CA LYS A 116 -13.02 18.25 4.14
C LYS A 116 -14.27 17.91 4.94
N ILE A 117 -15.26 17.27 4.33
CA ILE A 117 -16.57 17.03 4.96
C ILE A 117 -16.48 15.98 6.06
N ILE A 118 -15.79 14.86 5.84
CA ILE A 118 -15.71 13.78 6.84
C ILE A 118 -15.10 14.28 8.15
N PRO A 119 -13.93 14.96 8.15
CA PRO A 119 -13.40 15.53 9.38
C PRO A 119 -14.32 16.56 10.04
N GLN A 120 -15.07 17.36 9.26
CA GLN A 120 -16.05 18.31 9.80
C GLN A 120 -17.22 17.61 10.50
N GLU A 121 -17.80 16.59 9.87
CA GLU A 121 -18.88 15.77 10.46
C GLU A 121 -18.41 15.08 11.75
N MET A 122 -17.15 14.63 11.76
CA MET A 122 -16.50 14.02 12.91
C MET A 122 -15.93 15.02 13.93
N LYS A 123 -16.06 16.34 13.67
CA LYS A 123 -15.59 17.44 14.52
C LYS A 123 -14.08 17.41 14.80
N LEU A 124 -13.29 16.98 13.83
CA LEU A 124 -11.83 16.97 13.91
C LEU A 124 -11.25 18.37 13.71
N ALA A 125 -10.05 18.59 14.25
CA ALA A 125 -9.41 19.90 14.27
C ALA A 125 -8.85 20.38 12.92
N GLU A 126 -8.74 19.49 11.93
CA GLU A 126 -8.22 19.79 10.59
C GLU A 126 -8.82 18.86 9.54
N SER A 127 -8.70 19.24 8.27
CA SER A 127 -9.06 18.39 7.14
C SER A 127 -8.09 17.22 6.98
N MET A 128 -8.57 16.16 6.32
CA MET A 128 -7.75 15.01 5.98
C MET A 128 -6.65 15.46 5.00
N PRO A 129 -5.38 15.06 5.21
CA PRO A 129 -4.33 15.28 4.24
C PRO A 129 -4.60 14.46 2.97
N GLU A 130 -4.26 15.02 1.81
CA GLU A 130 -4.40 14.35 0.50
C GLU A 130 -3.78 12.94 0.48
N LEU A 131 -2.62 12.76 1.12
CA LEU A 131 -2.00 11.44 1.24
C LEU A 131 -2.89 10.42 1.96
N ALA A 132 -3.59 10.84 3.02
CA ALA A 132 -4.52 9.97 3.75
C ALA A 132 -5.78 9.68 2.92
N GLU A 133 -6.27 10.64 2.13
CA GLU A 133 -7.37 10.43 1.18
C GLU A 133 -6.99 9.35 0.16
N LEU A 134 -5.82 9.48 -0.48
CA LEU A 134 -5.34 8.53 -1.49
C LEU A 134 -5.07 7.14 -0.90
N VAL A 135 -4.49 7.05 0.31
CA VAL A 135 -4.27 5.77 0.99
C VAL A 135 -5.60 5.07 1.30
N ALA A 136 -6.57 5.81 1.84
CA ALA A 136 -7.89 5.27 2.18
C ALA A 136 -8.68 4.81 0.94
N ALA A 137 -8.50 5.47 -0.20
CA ALA A 137 -9.12 5.10 -1.47
C ALA A 137 -8.40 3.97 -2.22
N SER A 138 -7.11 3.73 -1.97
CA SER A 138 -6.30 2.78 -2.75
C SER A 138 -6.85 1.34 -2.84
N PRO A 139 -7.56 0.77 -1.85
CA PRO A 139 -8.20 -0.54 -2.00
C PRO A 139 -9.29 -0.55 -3.08
N LEU A 140 -10.05 0.53 -3.22
CA LEU A 140 -11.08 0.66 -4.25
C LEU A 140 -10.45 0.66 -5.65
N ASP A 141 -9.40 1.47 -5.85
CA ASP A 141 -8.62 1.51 -7.09
C ASP A 141 -8.12 0.10 -7.47
N ALA A 142 -7.44 -0.57 -6.53
CA ALA A 142 -6.95 -1.93 -6.73
C ALA A 142 -8.08 -2.92 -7.10
N ALA A 143 -9.24 -2.84 -6.43
CA ALA A 143 -10.39 -3.70 -6.70
C ALA A 143 -11.01 -3.46 -8.08
N ILE A 144 -11.09 -2.20 -8.54
CA ILE A 144 -11.58 -1.86 -9.88
C ILE A 144 -10.64 -2.44 -10.95
N HIS A 145 -9.33 -2.28 -10.79
CA HIS A 145 -8.34 -2.85 -11.71
C HIS A 145 -8.32 -4.39 -11.71
N ASP A 146 -8.47 -5.02 -10.54
CA ASP A 146 -8.58 -6.49 -10.45
C ASP A 146 -9.86 -6.98 -11.15
N GLY A 147 -10.99 -6.32 -10.90
CA GLY A 147 -12.28 -6.64 -11.53
C GLY A 147 -12.22 -6.52 -13.06
N PHE A 148 -11.62 -5.43 -13.57
CA PHE A 148 -11.42 -5.22 -15.00
C PHE A 148 -10.59 -6.34 -15.64
N GLY A 149 -9.47 -6.71 -15.02
CA GLY A 149 -8.62 -7.80 -15.51
C GLY A 149 -9.37 -9.13 -15.56
N ARG A 150 -10.06 -9.47 -14.47
CA ARG A 150 -10.81 -10.73 -14.35
C ARG A 150 -11.91 -10.88 -15.39
N VAL A 151 -12.75 -9.85 -15.56
CA VAL A 151 -13.89 -9.94 -16.50
C VAL A 151 -13.44 -9.99 -17.97
N ASN A 152 -12.28 -9.41 -18.27
CA ASN A 152 -11.67 -9.41 -19.60
C ASN A 152 -10.68 -10.58 -19.80
N HIS A 153 -10.50 -11.45 -18.80
CA HIS A 153 -9.53 -12.56 -18.83
C HIS A 153 -8.10 -12.13 -19.18
N VAL A 154 -7.67 -11.00 -18.61
CA VAL A 154 -6.33 -10.44 -18.80
C VAL A 154 -5.73 -10.09 -17.44
N ASN A 155 -4.41 -10.22 -17.31
CA ASN A 155 -3.72 -9.70 -16.13
C ASN A 155 -3.93 -8.18 -16.04
N SER A 156 -4.25 -7.64 -14.86
CA SER A 156 -4.56 -6.21 -14.69
C SER A 156 -3.43 -5.26 -15.12
N TYR A 157 -2.16 -5.68 -15.04
CA TYR A 157 -1.04 -4.88 -15.59
C TYR A 157 -1.02 -4.91 -17.12
N ASN A 158 -1.44 -6.02 -17.74
CA ASN A 158 -1.56 -6.14 -19.19
C ASN A 158 -2.78 -5.38 -19.76
N ALA A 159 -3.73 -5.02 -18.89
CA ALA A 159 -4.85 -4.13 -19.21
C ALA A 159 -4.47 -2.63 -19.25
N LEU A 160 -3.22 -2.26 -18.98
CA LEU A 160 -2.77 -0.85 -18.93
C LEU A 160 -2.34 -0.26 -20.29
N SER A 161 -2.62 -0.96 -21.38
CA SER A 161 -2.22 -0.58 -22.74
C SER A 161 -3.30 0.20 -23.47
N LYS A 162 -2.92 0.84 -24.59
CA LYS A 162 -3.86 1.47 -25.54
C LYS A 162 -4.96 0.54 -26.07
N GLN A 163 -4.81 -0.79 -25.94
CA GLN A 163 -5.88 -1.72 -26.30
C GLN A 163 -7.09 -1.56 -25.37
N PHE A 164 -6.86 -1.21 -24.10
CA PHE A 164 -7.87 -1.21 -23.05
C PHE A 164 -8.12 0.18 -22.47
N ILE A 165 -7.08 1.01 -22.32
CA ILE A 165 -7.19 2.38 -21.76
C ILE A 165 -7.51 3.40 -22.85
N HIS A 166 -8.49 4.27 -22.63
CA HIS A 166 -8.96 5.24 -23.62
C HIS A 166 -7.92 6.31 -23.94
N GLU A 167 -7.51 7.04 -22.91
CA GLU A 167 -6.62 8.19 -23.01
C GLU A 167 -5.16 7.79 -22.81
N ASP A 168 -4.25 8.53 -23.41
CA ASP A 168 -2.83 8.41 -23.07
C ASP A 168 -2.53 9.14 -21.75
N LEU A 169 -1.33 8.96 -21.24
CA LEU A 169 -0.91 9.51 -19.95
C LEU A 169 -0.91 11.05 -19.89
N SER A 170 -0.90 11.75 -21.04
CA SER A 170 -0.94 13.23 -21.03
C SER A 170 -2.27 13.80 -20.57
N SER A 171 -3.37 13.03 -20.69
CA SER A 171 -4.68 13.42 -20.18
C SER A 171 -4.76 13.41 -18.65
N TYR A 172 -3.88 12.67 -17.98
CA TYR A 172 -3.85 12.51 -16.52
C TYR A 172 -2.65 13.20 -15.86
N LEU A 173 -1.57 13.41 -16.61
CA LEU A 173 -0.31 14.00 -16.14
C LEU A 173 -0.03 15.31 -16.89
N ASP A 174 0.88 15.29 -17.87
CA ASP A 174 1.23 16.42 -18.71
C ASP A 174 1.69 16.00 -20.12
N GLU A 175 1.87 16.97 -21.03
CA GLU A 175 2.19 16.75 -22.46
C GLU A 175 3.49 15.96 -22.72
N GLN A 176 4.39 15.80 -21.74
CA GLN A 176 5.60 14.97 -21.91
C GLN A 176 5.26 13.49 -22.12
N PHE A 177 4.09 13.04 -21.64
CA PHE A 177 3.64 11.66 -21.72
C PHE A 177 2.71 11.40 -22.92
N LYS A 178 2.71 12.29 -23.91
CA LYS A 178 1.83 12.18 -25.07
C LYS A 178 2.10 10.91 -25.88
N GLY A 179 1.06 10.13 -26.12
CA GLY A 179 1.11 8.83 -26.78
C GLY A 179 1.66 7.69 -25.92
N GLU A 180 2.01 7.94 -24.66
CA GLU A 180 2.50 6.95 -23.72
C GLU A 180 1.36 6.34 -22.90
N TYR A 181 1.49 5.05 -22.61
CA TYR A 181 0.52 4.28 -21.83
C TYR A 181 1.26 3.54 -20.71
N LEU A 182 0.58 3.24 -19.61
CA LEU A 182 1.18 2.63 -18.41
C LEU A 182 1.80 1.25 -18.66
N ASP A 183 1.38 0.55 -19.73
CA ASP A 183 1.99 -0.70 -20.15
C ASP A 183 3.48 -0.58 -20.54
N GLN A 184 3.95 0.61 -20.94
CA GLN A 184 5.36 0.87 -21.23
C GLN A 184 6.25 0.81 -19.97
N TYR A 185 5.67 1.02 -18.80
CA TYR A 185 6.36 1.08 -17.51
C TYR A 185 6.15 -0.15 -16.65
N THR A 186 5.47 -1.16 -17.18
CA THR A 186 5.15 -2.38 -16.43
C THR A 186 5.62 -3.62 -17.19
N LEU A 187 6.18 -4.59 -16.47
CA LEU A 187 6.60 -5.86 -17.08
C LEU A 187 5.38 -6.60 -17.62
N ARG A 188 5.50 -7.21 -18.82
CA ARG A 188 4.42 -8.00 -19.43
C ARG A 188 4.39 -9.44 -18.92
N GLU A 189 5.56 -9.93 -18.51
CA GLU A 189 5.76 -11.22 -17.88
C GLU A 189 6.21 -11.04 -16.43
N PRO A 190 5.60 -11.70 -15.46
CA PRO A 190 6.00 -11.61 -14.07
C PRO A 190 7.41 -12.19 -13.89
N LYS A 191 8.23 -11.53 -13.07
CA LYS A 191 9.50 -12.12 -12.64
C LYS A 191 9.22 -13.25 -11.65
N PRO A 192 9.64 -14.49 -11.91
CA PRO A 192 9.37 -15.62 -11.00
C PRO A 192 10.12 -15.48 -9.67
N ARG A 193 11.11 -14.58 -9.59
CA ARG A 193 11.93 -14.30 -8.41
C ARG A 193 12.24 -12.82 -8.35
N MET A 194 12.12 -12.23 -7.17
CA MET A 194 12.55 -10.86 -6.89
C MET A 194 13.21 -10.78 -5.51
N PRO A 195 14.15 -9.85 -5.29
CA PRO A 195 14.67 -9.59 -3.97
C PRO A 195 13.57 -9.09 -3.03
N LEU A 196 13.55 -9.63 -1.80
CA LEU A 196 12.72 -9.13 -0.71
C LEU A 196 13.61 -8.44 0.31
N TYR A 197 13.38 -7.15 0.51
CA TYR A 197 14.08 -6.39 1.53
C TYR A 197 13.45 -6.64 2.90
N HIS A 198 14.23 -7.15 3.83
CA HIS A 198 13.84 -7.18 5.23
C HIS A 198 14.10 -5.81 5.86
N LEU A 199 13.05 -5.15 6.32
CA LEU A 199 13.17 -3.91 7.06
C LEU A 199 13.74 -4.22 8.45
N VAL A 200 14.90 -3.66 8.75
CA VAL A 200 15.50 -3.61 10.09
C VAL A 200 15.03 -2.29 10.73
N GLY A 201 13.91 -2.35 11.42
CA GLY A 201 13.27 -1.24 12.10
C GLY A 201 14.12 -0.67 13.23
N ALA A 202 13.83 0.57 13.66
CA ALA A 202 14.60 1.24 14.72
C ALA A 202 14.47 0.58 16.10
N LEU A 203 13.40 -0.21 16.32
CA LEU A 203 13.18 -0.98 17.55
C LEU A 203 13.52 -2.46 17.41
N ASP A 204 13.96 -2.89 16.22
CA ASP A 204 14.15 -4.30 15.95
C ASP A 204 15.42 -4.81 16.66
N PRO A 205 15.33 -5.90 17.44
CA PRO A 205 16.46 -6.49 18.13
C PRO A 205 17.56 -6.93 17.16
N LEU A 206 18.78 -6.46 17.39
CA LEU A 206 19.96 -6.96 16.66
C LEU A 206 20.56 -8.17 17.38
N THR A 207 20.47 -8.20 18.70
CA THR A 207 21.01 -9.25 19.56
C THR A 207 20.00 -9.68 20.61
N ALA A 208 20.28 -10.79 21.30
CA ALA A 208 19.45 -11.24 22.41
C ALA A 208 19.41 -10.25 23.58
N ALA A 209 20.41 -9.37 23.71
CA ALA A 209 20.45 -8.35 24.75
C ALA A 209 19.42 -7.23 24.52
N ASP A 210 19.00 -7.03 23.28
CA ASP A 210 17.95 -6.06 22.92
C ASP A 210 16.54 -6.57 23.25
N ILE A 211 16.40 -7.86 23.60
CA ILE A 211 15.11 -8.49 23.90
C ILE A 211 14.82 -8.44 25.40
N THR A 212 13.87 -7.59 25.80
CA THR A 212 13.37 -7.55 27.19
C THR A 212 12.57 -8.79 27.56
N LYS A 213 11.71 -9.27 26.65
CA LYS A 213 10.88 -10.47 26.84
C LYS A 213 10.63 -11.14 25.51
N ARG A 214 11.07 -12.39 25.38
CA ARG A 214 10.82 -13.21 24.18
C ARG A 214 9.34 -13.55 24.01
N ILE A 215 8.87 -13.51 22.76
CA ILE A 215 7.52 -13.90 22.34
C ILE A 215 7.37 -15.43 22.40
N ASN A 216 8.44 -16.16 22.05
CA ASN A 216 8.48 -17.64 22.06
C ASN A 216 7.39 -18.33 21.21
N ASP A 217 7.01 -17.74 20.08
CA ASP A 217 6.03 -18.28 19.12
C ASP A 217 6.68 -19.10 17.99
N LYS A 218 7.94 -19.52 18.19
CA LYS A 218 8.79 -20.27 17.24
C LYS A 218 9.27 -19.48 16.01
N LEU A 219 8.97 -18.19 15.93
CA LEU A 219 9.54 -17.31 14.92
C LEU A 219 10.79 -16.58 15.45
N PRO A 220 11.73 -16.20 14.57
CA PRO A 220 12.89 -15.40 14.94
C PRO A 220 12.54 -14.07 15.62
N GLU A 221 13.46 -13.54 16.43
CA GLU A 221 13.28 -12.29 17.16
C GLU A 221 14.48 -11.33 17.01
N THR A 222 15.66 -11.85 16.64
CA THR A 222 16.84 -11.03 16.33
C THR A 222 17.17 -11.05 14.83
N LEU A 223 17.86 -10.03 14.35
CA LEU A 223 18.30 -9.97 12.95
C LEU A 223 19.12 -11.22 12.52
N PRO A 224 20.11 -11.74 13.29
CA PRO A 224 20.79 -13.00 12.94
C PRO A 224 19.87 -14.21 12.84
N GLU A 225 18.86 -14.31 13.72
CA GLU A 225 17.88 -15.40 13.65
C GLU A 225 17.04 -15.29 12.36
N TRP A 226 16.62 -14.09 11.97
CA TRP A 226 15.90 -13.85 10.71
C TRP A 226 16.75 -14.12 9.47
N ILE A 227 18.03 -13.71 9.48
CA ILE A 227 18.98 -14.00 8.39
C ILE A 227 19.10 -15.52 8.18
N ASN A 228 19.21 -16.29 9.25
CA ASN A 228 19.29 -17.75 9.17
C ASN A 228 17.96 -18.39 8.74
N PHE A 229 16.84 -17.89 9.25
CA PHE A 229 15.52 -18.48 9.00
C PHE A 229 15.01 -18.24 7.56
N ASN A 230 15.12 -17.02 7.05
CA ASN A 230 14.63 -16.65 5.71
C ASN A 230 15.72 -16.58 4.64
N GLY A 231 16.98 -16.73 5.04
CA GLY A 231 18.09 -16.65 4.12
C GLY A 231 18.33 -15.24 3.58
N LEU A 232 18.06 -14.20 4.38
CA LEU A 232 18.04 -12.80 3.96
C LEU A 232 19.37 -12.36 3.31
N THR A 233 19.28 -11.58 2.24
CA THR A 233 20.44 -10.96 1.55
C THR A 233 20.19 -9.49 1.19
N HIS A 234 18.99 -8.97 1.45
CA HIS A 234 18.62 -7.59 1.16
C HIS A 234 18.03 -7.00 2.44
N LEU A 235 18.73 -6.03 3.02
CA LEU A 235 18.41 -5.47 4.33
C LEU A 235 18.15 -3.97 4.19
N LYS A 236 16.99 -3.51 4.63
CA LYS A 236 16.66 -2.07 4.69
C LYS A 236 16.84 -1.55 6.10
N ILE A 237 17.82 -0.69 6.35
CA ILE A 237 18.10 -0.16 7.68
C ILE A 237 17.26 1.10 7.91
N LYS A 238 16.36 1.08 8.89
CA LYS A 238 15.62 2.28 9.26
C LYS A 238 16.52 3.22 10.07
N LEU A 239 16.76 4.40 9.51
CA LEU A 239 17.45 5.50 10.17
C LEU A 239 16.47 6.42 10.93
N ASN A 240 17.00 7.15 11.91
CA ASN A 240 16.33 8.23 12.63
C ASN A 240 16.23 9.47 11.74
N GLY A 241 17.33 9.84 11.07
CA GLY A 241 17.40 10.97 10.13
C GLY A 241 17.73 12.31 10.77
N ASP A 242 17.46 12.47 12.07
CA ASP A 242 17.72 13.71 12.83
C ASP A 242 18.90 13.58 13.83
N ASP A 243 19.51 12.40 13.94
CA ASP A 243 20.64 12.11 14.84
C ASP A 243 21.70 11.28 14.09
N LEU A 244 22.74 11.98 13.63
CA LEU A 244 23.80 11.37 12.81
C LEU A 244 24.59 10.32 13.58
N ASP A 245 24.90 10.56 14.86
CA ASP A 245 25.68 9.63 15.67
C ASP A 245 24.88 8.35 15.90
N TRP A 246 23.57 8.47 16.17
CA TRP A 246 22.69 7.31 16.26
C TRP A 246 22.61 6.55 14.93
N ASP A 247 22.46 7.26 13.81
CA ASP A 247 22.34 6.65 12.48
C ASP A 247 23.60 5.88 12.07
N VAL A 248 24.79 6.46 12.28
CA VAL A 248 26.07 5.80 12.02
C VAL A 248 26.22 4.56 12.88
N ASN A 249 25.94 4.67 14.19
CA ASN A 249 26.01 3.53 15.10
C ASN A 249 25.00 2.44 14.73
N ARG A 250 23.80 2.81 14.25
CA ARG A 250 22.79 1.84 13.81
C ARG A 250 23.29 1.04 12.61
N VAL A 251 23.89 1.69 11.61
CA VAL A 251 24.45 1.01 10.43
C VAL A 251 25.57 0.05 10.84
N LEU A 252 26.52 0.52 11.67
CA LEU A 252 27.65 -0.30 12.13
C LEU A 252 27.18 -1.53 12.92
N ALA A 253 26.22 -1.35 13.83
CA ALA A 253 25.69 -2.46 14.62
C ALA A 253 24.94 -3.49 13.76
N VAL A 254 24.17 -3.03 12.77
CA VAL A 254 23.48 -3.93 11.83
C VAL A 254 24.48 -4.73 11.00
N GLU A 255 25.51 -4.09 10.44
CA GLU A 255 26.56 -4.78 9.68
C GLU A 255 27.29 -5.80 10.56
N GLN A 256 27.66 -5.43 11.79
CA GLN A 256 28.38 -6.32 12.69
C GLN A 256 27.64 -7.66 12.91
N VAL A 257 26.33 -7.61 13.21
CA VAL A 257 25.55 -8.83 13.44
C VAL A 257 25.19 -9.56 12.14
N ALA A 258 24.96 -8.82 11.05
CA ALA A 258 24.63 -9.40 9.76
C ALA A 258 25.83 -10.13 9.14
N ALA A 259 27.02 -9.52 9.12
CA ALA A 259 28.23 -10.13 8.59
C ALA A 259 28.57 -11.45 9.30
N GLU A 260 28.46 -11.49 10.63
CA GLU A 260 28.66 -12.72 11.40
C GLU A 260 27.64 -13.80 11.01
N ALA A 261 26.36 -13.43 10.90
CA ALA A 261 25.30 -14.35 10.50
C ALA A 261 25.48 -14.87 9.06
N GLN A 262 25.86 -14.01 8.12
CA GLN A 262 26.12 -14.38 6.73
C GLN A 262 27.35 -15.27 6.59
N ALA A 263 28.42 -14.99 7.33
CA ALA A 263 29.61 -15.84 7.36
C ALA A 263 29.27 -17.27 7.82
N LYS A 264 28.42 -17.44 8.85
CA LYS A 264 27.95 -18.75 9.31
C LYS A 264 27.13 -19.49 8.24
N ARG A 265 26.45 -18.76 7.36
CA ARG A 265 25.71 -19.33 6.22
C ARG A 265 26.58 -19.61 5.00
N GLY A 266 27.85 -19.18 4.99
CA GLY A 266 28.70 -19.17 3.81
C GLY A 266 28.21 -18.21 2.72
N CYS A 267 27.42 -17.19 3.07
CA CYS A 267 26.96 -16.16 2.15
C CYS A 267 27.99 -15.03 2.12
N THR A 268 28.51 -14.71 0.93
CA THR A 268 29.56 -13.70 0.74
C THR A 268 29.04 -12.39 0.15
N GLU A 269 27.76 -12.35 -0.26
CA GLU A 269 27.16 -11.19 -0.92
C GLU A 269 25.77 -10.89 -0.35
N TRP A 270 25.59 -9.68 0.13
CA TRP A 270 24.32 -9.10 0.55
C TRP A 270 24.35 -7.59 0.34
N VAL A 271 23.19 -6.96 0.33
CA VAL A 271 23.05 -5.54 0.05
C VAL A 271 22.23 -4.83 1.11
N TYR A 272 22.55 -3.56 1.28
CA TYR A 272 21.87 -2.64 2.16
C TYR A 272 21.14 -1.56 1.37
N SER A 273 20.04 -1.08 1.92
CA SER A 273 19.43 0.20 1.60
C SER A 273 19.06 0.92 2.90
N THR A 274 19.05 2.24 2.92
CA THR A 274 18.55 3.04 4.05
C THR A 274 17.20 3.67 3.70
#